data_AF-L8LL61-F1
#
_entry.id   AF-L8LL61-F1
#
_cell.length_a   1.000
_cell.length_b   1.000
_cell.length_c   1.000
_cell.angle_alpha   90.00
_cell.angle_beta   90.00
_cell.angle_gamma   90.00
#
_symmetry.space_group_name_H-M   'P 1'
#
loop_
_entity.id
_entity.type
_entity.pdbx_description
1 polymer ?
#
loop_
_entity_poly.entity_id
_entity_poly.type
_entity_poly.pdbx_seq_one_letter_code
_entity_poly.pdbx_strand_id
1 'polypeptide(L)'
;MTTVETFPTFEQPSEFEGTDERDVIVSGFHVILTRATINTLAGSDVVNTSLGNGRNRITLGDDIDTATAGPRDRISGDAGDDVLIGADRARLDGGEGTDILNLNVGRRVQGQGGEGADIFIIGQNPSAVIRDFRLEDFLAIQGIEDLDTELFEQIFFNEEEEVFQLLYDGDLVVSFSEIQEDEIEQITSANYFAFPASFEATEFEGTDDPDVVNSRLNVALSRATINTLGGDDVVTTFSGDGRNRITLGDDDDLVTAGSRDRVDGGRGDDTLIGATRSRLDGGRGGDILIGANRARLNGGDGDDLLDLSVGNQVQGTGGDGEDTFIIGNNPRAVITDFIIEDRLAIKGIEDPNPQLLEQTFNEEEEIFQLLYAGEVVVNFAEIREEDIGQFGPDNFSFI
;
A
#
# COMPACT_ATOMS: atom_id res chain seq x y z
N MET A 1 -10.09 -3.38 19.11
CA MET A 1 -10.46 -4.81 19.28
C MET A 1 -11.00 -5.18 17.92
N THR A 2 -10.08 -5.32 16.98
CA THR A 2 -10.35 -5.42 15.55
C THR A 2 -10.95 -6.80 15.34
N THR A 3 -12.27 -6.86 15.23
CA THR A 3 -12.97 -8.14 15.14
C THR A 3 -12.74 -8.70 13.75
N VAL A 4 -11.88 -9.73 13.66
CA VAL A 4 -11.82 -10.67 12.54
C VAL A 4 -13.13 -11.48 12.56
N GLU A 5 -14.26 -10.84 12.24
CA GLU A 5 -15.57 -11.50 12.19
C GLU A 5 -15.62 -12.42 10.97
N THR A 6 -15.48 -13.72 11.26
CA THR A 6 -16.06 -14.82 10.49
C THR A 6 -15.72 -14.86 9.00
N PHE A 7 -14.71 -15.67 8.63
CA PHE A 7 -14.49 -16.12 7.26
C PHE A 7 -15.80 -16.63 6.61
N PRO A 8 -16.41 -15.90 5.66
CA PRO A 8 -17.49 -16.43 4.85
C PRO A 8 -16.86 -17.13 3.65
N THR A 9 -17.52 -18.20 3.18
CA THR A 9 -17.24 -18.82 1.89
C THR A 9 -17.16 -17.76 0.77
N PHE A 10 -15.99 -17.60 0.15
CA PHE A 10 -15.74 -16.63 -0.94
C PHE A 10 -16.34 -17.11 -2.27
N GLU A 11 -17.60 -16.76 -2.56
CA GLU A 11 -17.80 -16.14 -3.87
C GLU A 11 -17.17 -14.75 -3.76
N GLN A 12 -16.05 -14.50 -4.46
CA GLN A 12 -15.28 -13.25 -4.36
C GLN A 12 -16.19 -12.05 -4.59
N PRO A 13 -16.59 -11.30 -3.55
CA PRO A 13 -17.64 -10.31 -3.70
C PRO A 13 -17.08 -9.14 -4.49
N SER A 14 -17.81 -8.67 -5.51
CA SER A 14 -17.47 -7.44 -6.23
C SER A 14 -17.64 -6.18 -5.38
N GLU A 15 -17.94 -6.31 -4.08
CA GLU A 15 -18.34 -5.26 -3.16
C GLU A 15 -17.73 -5.56 -1.77
N PHE A 16 -17.08 -4.56 -1.16
CA PHE A 16 -16.65 -4.53 0.23
C PHE A 16 -17.31 -3.30 0.88
N GLU A 17 -17.87 -3.51 2.07
CA GLU A 17 -18.41 -2.47 2.94
C GLU A 17 -17.67 -2.59 4.26
N GLY A 18 -17.03 -1.50 4.66
CA GLY A 18 -16.24 -1.36 5.87
C GLY A 18 -17.09 -1.13 7.11
N THR A 19 -16.48 -0.54 8.13
CA THR A 19 -17.07 -0.29 9.45
C THR A 19 -16.90 1.16 9.88
N ASP A 20 -17.32 1.49 11.10
CA ASP A 20 -17.03 2.82 11.67
C ASP A 20 -15.66 2.84 12.41
N GLU A 21 -14.86 1.78 12.24
CA GLU A 21 -13.50 1.63 12.76
C GLU A 21 -12.55 1.52 11.56
N ARG A 22 -11.25 1.81 11.77
CA ARG A 22 -10.20 1.74 10.76
C ARG A 22 -10.23 0.39 10.01
N ASP A 23 -10.38 0.48 8.70
CA ASP A 23 -10.34 -0.64 7.77
C ASP A 23 -9.05 -0.67 6.94
N VAL A 24 -8.46 -1.86 6.81
CA VAL A 24 -7.30 -2.08 5.94
C VAL A 24 -7.66 -3.03 4.80
N ILE A 25 -7.62 -2.52 3.56
CA ILE A 25 -7.89 -3.31 2.35
C ILE A 25 -6.67 -3.35 1.44
N VAL A 26 -6.02 -4.52 1.34
CA VAL A 26 -4.90 -4.72 0.41
C VAL A 26 -5.19 -5.78 -0.66
N SER A 27 -4.93 -5.46 -1.92
CA SER A 27 -4.98 -6.40 -3.04
C SER A 27 -3.91 -7.49 -2.85
N GLY A 28 -4.37 -8.71 -2.58
CA GLY A 28 -3.51 -9.82 -2.15
C GLY A 28 -4.16 -10.57 -0.98
N PHE A 29 -4.60 -9.85 0.05
CA PHE A 29 -5.27 -10.42 1.22
C PHE A 29 -6.73 -10.77 0.95
N HIS A 30 -7.48 -9.90 0.28
CA HIS A 30 -8.93 -10.06 0.11
C HIS A 30 -9.44 -9.93 -1.34
N VAL A 31 -8.60 -9.49 -2.29
CA VAL A 31 -9.09 -9.02 -3.60
C VAL A 31 -8.20 -9.43 -4.76
N ILE A 32 -8.65 -10.42 -5.56
CA ILE A 32 -8.35 -10.49 -7.00
C ILE A 32 -9.65 -10.15 -7.73
N LEU A 33 -10.06 -8.89 -7.74
CA LEU A 33 -11.33 -8.50 -8.37
C LEU A 33 -11.06 -7.70 -9.63
N THR A 34 -11.45 -8.27 -10.76
CA THR A 34 -11.71 -7.47 -11.95
C THR A 34 -12.97 -6.63 -11.71
N ARG A 35 -12.82 -5.41 -11.13
CA ARG A 35 -13.87 -4.41 -10.81
C ARG A 35 -14.59 -4.63 -9.47
N ALA A 36 -13.90 -4.34 -8.36
CA ALA A 36 -14.53 -4.21 -7.04
C ALA A 36 -15.17 -2.82 -6.83
N THR A 37 -16.14 -2.75 -5.93
CA THR A 37 -16.57 -1.56 -5.20
C THR A 37 -16.08 -1.73 -3.76
N ILE A 38 -15.40 -0.74 -3.20
CA ILE A 38 -14.87 -0.74 -1.83
C ILE A 38 -15.39 0.56 -1.21
N ASN A 39 -16.16 0.46 -0.13
CA ASN A 39 -16.59 1.59 0.68
C ASN A 39 -16.09 1.31 2.11
N THR A 40 -15.25 2.18 2.68
CA THR A 40 -14.65 1.90 4.00
C THR A 40 -15.42 2.57 5.15
N LEU A 41 -16.15 3.65 4.85
CA LEU A 41 -17.13 4.32 5.72
C LEU A 41 -16.50 5.34 6.68
N ALA A 42 -16.15 4.98 7.91
CA ALA A 42 -15.59 5.91 8.87
C ALA A 42 -14.45 5.26 9.63
N GLY A 43 -13.57 6.08 10.22
CA GLY A 43 -12.26 5.66 10.67
C GLY A 43 -11.18 6.01 9.65
N SER A 44 -9.94 6.13 10.11
CA SER A 44 -8.79 6.43 9.23
C SER A 44 -8.37 5.18 8.47
N ASP A 45 -8.87 5.07 7.25
CA ASP A 45 -8.85 3.86 6.45
C ASP A 45 -7.67 3.78 5.50
N VAL A 46 -7.27 2.55 5.19
CA VAL A 46 -6.11 2.26 4.35
C VAL A 46 -6.49 1.30 3.21
N VAL A 47 -6.42 1.79 1.97
CA VAL A 47 -6.75 0.99 0.78
C VAL A 47 -5.60 0.91 -0.21
N ASN A 48 -5.05 -0.28 -0.44
CA ASN A 48 -4.01 -0.51 -1.44
C ASN A 48 -4.44 -1.53 -2.50
N THR A 49 -4.81 -1.04 -3.67
CA THR A 49 -5.16 -1.87 -4.83
C THR A 49 -4.05 -1.97 -5.88
N SER A 50 -2.84 -1.49 -5.58
CA SER A 50 -1.73 -1.34 -6.52
C SER A 50 -1.25 -2.65 -7.18
N LEU A 51 -1.43 -3.79 -6.52
CA LEU A 51 -1.08 -5.12 -7.02
C LEU A 51 -2.16 -5.72 -7.94
N GLY A 52 -3.36 -5.12 -7.96
CA GLY A 52 -4.48 -5.54 -8.78
C GLY A 52 -4.43 -4.96 -10.20
N ASN A 53 -5.08 -5.64 -11.15
CA ASN A 53 -5.35 -5.10 -12.50
C ASN A 53 -6.85 -4.77 -12.68
N GLY A 54 -7.54 -4.57 -11.56
CA GLY A 54 -8.97 -4.26 -11.49
C GLY A 54 -9.33 -2.94 -12.14
N ARG A 55 -10.63 -2.64 -12.17
CA ARG A 55 -11.13 -1.29 -12.43
C ARG A 55 -12.03 -0.98 -11.26
N ASN A 56 -11.40 -0.83 -10.11
CA ASN A 56 -12.07 -0.73 -8.83
C ASN A 56 -12.66 0.67 -8.65
N ARG A 57 -13.72 0.74 -7.86
CA ARG A 57 -14.26 1.98 -7.31
C ARG A 57 -14.04 1.91 -5.81
N ILE A 58 -13.37 2.92 -5.27
CA ILE A 58 -13.01 3.02 -3.86
C ILE A 58 -13.62 4.33 -3.35
N THR A 59 -14.22 4.28 -2.18
CA THR A 59 -14.78 5.40 -1.41
C THR A 59 -14.24 5.26 0.01
N LEU A 60 -13.54 6.26 0.53
CA LEU A 60 -12.83 6.16 1.80
C LEU A 60 -13.75 6.55 2.97
N GLY A 61 -14.07 7.81 3.20
CA GLY A 61 -14.93 8.11 4.33
C GLY A 61 -15.05 9.58 4.66
N ASP A 62 -15.32 9.88 5.92
CA ASP A 62 -15.34 11.25 6.44
C ASP A 62 -14.10 11.58 7.30
N ASP A 63 -13.13 10.65 7.41
CA ASP A 63 -11.95 10.74 8.27
C ASP A 63 -10.66 10.87 7.42
N ILE A 64 -9.49 10.88 8.05
CA ILE A 64 -8.21 11.00 7.32
C ILE A 64 -7.85 9.64 6.74
N ASP A 65 -7.91 9.51 5.42
CA ASP A 65 -7.76 8.24 4.74
C ASP A 65 -6.58 8.19 3.77
N THR A 66 -6.11 6.97 3.50
CA THR A 66 -5.02 6.72 2.57
C THR A 66 -5.37 5.67 1.55
N ALA A 67 -5.17 6.00 0.27
CA ALA A 67 -5.35 5.01 -0.78
C ALA A 67 -4.32 5.03 -1.90
N THR A 68 -3.83 3.84 -2.25
CA THR A 68 -2.99 3.60 -3.42
C THR A 68 -3.75 2.84 -4.50
N ALA A 69 -4.00 3.51 -5.62
CA ALA A 69 -4.73 2.99 -6.76
C ALA A 69 -3.97 1.90 -7.53
N GLY A 70 -4.70 0.89 -7.99
CA GLY A 70 -4.32 0.05 -9.11
C GLY A 70 -4.56 0.74 -10.46
N PRO A 71 -4.05 0.19 -11.58
CA PRO A 71 -4.27 0.74 -12.90
C PRO A 71 -5.75 0.83 -13.26
N ARG A 72 -6.23 2.03 -13.61
CA ARG A 72 -7.63 2.36 -13.99
C ARG A 72 -8.64 2.33 -12.84
N ASP A 73 -8.17 2.33 -11.60
CA ASP A 73 -9.05 2.47 -10.44
C ASP A 73 -9.60 3.90 -10.34
N ARG A 74 -10.66 4.04 -9.55
CA ARG A 74 -11.27 5.32 -9.18
C ARG A 74 -11.34 5.38 -7.67
N ILE A 75 -10.83 6.45 -7.10
CA ILE A 75 -10.83 6.71 -5.66
C ILE A 75 -11.57 8.03 -5.41
N SER A 76 -12.45 8.01 -4.41
CA SER A 76 -13.09 9.17 -3.76
C SER A 76 -12.59 9.17 -2.32
N GLY A 77 -11.94 10.24 -1.87
CA GLY A 77 -11.61 10.44 -0.46
C GLY A 77 -12.86 10.72 0.39
N ASP A 78 -13.80 11.46 -0.20
CA ASP A 78 -15.04 11.93 0.42
C ASP A 78 -14.81 13.14 1.35
N ALA A 79 -14.84 13.05 2.68
CA ALA A 79 -14.44 14.17 3.53
C ALA A 79 -13.22 13.76 4.38
N GLY A 80 -12.31 14.68 4.68
CA GLY A 80 -11.05 14.33 5.33
C GLY A 80 -9.86 14.98 4.64
N ASP A 81 -8.71 15.00 5.31
CA ASP A 81 -7.46 15.46 4.70
C ASP A 81 -6.73 14.22 4.14
N ASP A 82 -7.07 13.80 2.91
CA ASP A 82 -6.76 12.46 2.41
C ASP A 82 -5.47 12.36 1.60
N VAL A 83 -4.96 11.14 1.48
CA VAL A 83 -3.72 10.83 0.75
C VAL A 83 -3.97 9.83 -0.36
N LEU A 84 -4.06 10.34 -1.59
CA LEU A 84 -4.41 9.53 -2.75
C LEU A 84 -3.24 9.36 -3.72
N ILE A 85 -2.84 8.13 -3.98
CA ILE A 85 -1.74 7.78 -4.89
C ILE A 85 -2.27 7.11 -6.15
N GLY A 86 -2.00 7.72 -7.29
CA GLY A 86 -2.45 7.23 -8.58
C GLY A 86 -1.65 6.04 -9.14
N ALA A 87 -2.17 5.49 -10.23
CA ALA A 87 -1.47 4.56 -11.11
C ALA A 87 -1.94 4.75 -12.56
N ASP A 88 -1.45 3.92 -13.50
CA ASP A 88 -1.80 4.00 -14.92
C ASP A 88 -3.30 4.16 -15.17
N ARG A 89 -3.71 5.36 -15.61
CA ARG A 89 -5.10 5.77 -15.91
C ARG A 89 -6.06 5.76 -14.72
N ALA A 90 -5.54 5.81 -13.49
CA ALA A 90 -6.36 5.99 -12.30
C ALA A 90 -7.02 7.38 -12.29
N ARG A 91 -8.14 7.49 -11.56
CA ARG A 91 -8.78 8.76 -11.23
C ARG A 91 -8.83 8.90 -9.71
N LEU A 92 -8.36 10.03 -9.23
CA LEU A 92 -8.37 10.39 -7.82
C LEU A 92 -9.26 11.62 -7.67
N ASP A 93 -10.11 11.61 -6.67
CA ASP A 93 -10.99 12.69 -6.25
C ASP A 93 -10.78 12.81 -4.75
N GLY A 94 -10.20 13.93 -4.29
CA GLY A 94 -9.90 14.19 -2.88
C GLY A 94 -11.21 14.31 -2.11
N GLY A 95 -11.95 15.37 -2.35
CA GLY A 95 -13.28 15.57 -1.79
C GLY A 95 -13.31 16.82 -0.94
N GLU A 96 -13.88 16.79 0.26
CA GLU A 96 -13.85 17.92 1.19
C GLU A 96 -12.63 17.81 2.11
N GLY A 97 -11.65 18.72 2.00
CA GLY A 97 -10.52 18.76 2.93
C GLY A 97 -9.25 19.30 2.31
N THR A 98 -8.11 19.11 2.97
CA THR A 98 -6.80 19.46 2.42
C THR A 98 -6.11 18.20 1.96
N ASP A 99 -6.33 17.84 0.70
CA ASP A 99 -5.93 16.53 0.19
C ASP A 99 -4.54 16.54 -0.47
N ILE A 100 -3.87 15.38 -0.45
CA ILE A 100 -2.61 15.15 -1.16
C ILE A 100 -2.83 14.13 -2.27
N LEU A 101 -2.78 14.60 -3.53
CA LEU A 101 -2.98 13.78 -4.71
C LEU A 101 -1.67 13.56 -5.48
N ASN A 102 -1.16 12.33 -5.47
CA ASN A 102 0.05 11.96 -6.20
C ASN A 102 -0.26 11.43 -7.61
N LEU A 103 -0.05 12.28 -8.61
CA LEU A 103 -0.32 11.97 -10.02
C LEU A 103 0.92 11.51 -10.79
N ASN A 104 2.08 11.43 -10.14
CA ASN A 104 3.33 11.09 -10.79
C ASN A 104 3.44 9.58 -11.12
N VAL A 105 2.67 8.71 -10.48
CA VAL A 105 2.78 7.25 -10.64
C VAL A 105 1.98 6.78 -11.86
N GLY A 106 2.67 6.24 -12.86
CA GLY A 106 2.05 5.73 -14.08
C GLY A 106 1.84 6.79 -15.17
N ARG A 107 0.84 6.59 -16.04
CA ARG A 107 0.50 7.45 -17.18
C ARG A 107 -0.99 7.79 -17.18
N ARG A 108 -1.32 9.02 -17.58
CA ARG A 108 -2.70 9.52 -17.74
C ARG A 108 -3.52 9.43 -16.44
N VAL A 109 -2.87 9.65 -15.30
CA VAL A 109 -3.55 9.80 -14.02
C VAL A 109 -4.36 11.09 -14.05
N GLN A 110 -5.58 11.05 -13.55
CA GLN A 110 -6.43 12.23 -13.38
C GLN A 110 -6.59 12.50 -11.89
N GLY A 111 -6.33 13.71 -11.44
CA GLY A 111 -6.63 14.16 -10.08
C GLY A 111 -7.70 15.23 -10.10
N GLN A 112 -8.51 15.25 -9.06
CA GLN A 112 -9.51 16.27 -8.76
C GLN A 112 -9.38 16.55 -7.26
N GLY A 113 -9.20 17.81 -6.88
CA GLY A 113 -8.94 18.20 -5.50
C GLY A 113 -10.23 18.20 -4.67
N GLY A 114 -11.22 18.98 -5.10
CA GLY A 114 -12.53 19.06 -4.43
C GLY A 114 -12.77 20.39 -3.73
N GLU A 115 -13.11 20.40 -2.44
CA GLU A 115 -13.17 21.58 -1.54
C GLU A 115 -11.95 21.59 -0.60
N GLY A 116 -11.53 22.75 -0.08
CA GLY A 116 -10.33 22.89 0.76
C GLY A 116 -9.04 23.22 -0.03
N ALA A 117 -7.83 23.01 0.49
CA ALA A 117 -6.59 23.52 -0.12
C ALA A 117 -5.63 22.39 -0.51
N ASP A 118 -5.75 21.91 -1.75
CA ASP A 118 -5.18 20.61 -2.11
C ASP A 118 -3.76 20.69 -2.65
N ILE A 119 -3.02 19.59 -2.55
CA ILE A 119 -1.65 19.47 -3.03
C ILE A 119 -1.57 18.39 -4.11
N PHE A 120 -1.25 18.80 -5.33
CA PHE A 120 -1.00 17.89 -6.44
C PHE A 120 0.48 17.64 -6.65
N ILE A 121 0.93 16.40 -6.45
CA ILE A 121 2.32 15.99 -6.69
C ILE A 121 2.51 15.56 -8.15
N ILE A 122 3.27 16.37 -8.91
CA ILE A 122 3.42 16.27 -10.38
C ILE A 122 4.89 16.43 -10.84
N GLY A 123 5.15 16.51 -12.14
CA GLY A 123 6.49 16.78 -12.72
C GLY A 123 7.28 15.57 -13.23
N GLN A 124 6.91 14.35 -12.85
CA GLN A 124 7.51 13.11 -13.37
C GLN A 124 6.58 12.33 -14.32
N ASN A 125 5.34 12.80 -14.48
CA ASN A 125 4.34 12.26 -15.38
C ASN A 125 3.73 13.39 -16.22
N PRO A 126 4.28 13.72 -17.40
CA PRO A 126 3.77 14.80 -18.24
C PRO A 126 2.36 14.53 -18.81
N SER A 127 1.85 13.30 -18.63
CA SER A 127 0.50 12.93 -19.04
C SER A 127 -0.53 13.03 -17.90
N ALA A 128 -0.12 13.48 -16.71
CA ALA A 128 -1.04 13.76 -15.61
C ALA A 128 -1.99 14.92 -16.00
N VAL A 129 -3.24 14.80 -15.56
CA VAL A 129 -4.27 15.81 -15.76
C VAL A 129 -4.86 16.17 -14.41
N ILE A 130 -4.86 17.46 -14.09
CA ILE A 130 -5.60 17.98 -12.94
C ILE A 130 -6.94 18.52 -13.46
N ARG A 131 -8.01 18.08 -12.81
CA ARG A 131 -9.36 18.63 -12.92
C ARG A 131 -9.51 19.57 -11.73
N ASP A 132 -10.32 20.61 -11.89
CA ASP A 132 -10.73 21.53 -10.82
C ASP A 132 -9.66 22.21 -9.95
N PHE A 133 -8.45 22.47 -10.46
CA PHE A 133 -7.45 23.25 -9.72
C PHE A 133 -7.98 24.66 -9.35
N ARG A 134 -8.04 24.94 -8.04
CA ARG A 134 -8.53 26.20 -7.45
C ARG A 134 -7.37 27.10 -7.02
N LEU A 135 -7.69 28.32 -6.60
CA LEU A 135 -6.69 29.31 -6.22
C LEU A 135 -5.93 28.92 -4.94
N GLU A 136 -6.61 28.22 -4.04
CA GLU A 136 -6.09 27.72 -2.79
C GLU A 136 -5.23 26.46 -2.93
N ASP A 137 -5.25 25.80 -4.09
CA ASP A 137 -4.50 24.58 -4.34
C ASP A 137 -3.02 24.86 -4.68
N PHE A 138 -2.21 23.82 -4.57
CA PHE A 138 -0.77 23.86 -4.77
C PHE A 138 -0.29 22.74 -5.71
N LEU A 139 0.73 23.05 -6.49
CA LEU A 139 1.50 22.07 -7.26
C LEU A 139 2.83 21.81 -6.58
N ALA A 140 3.02 20.56 -6.14
CA ALA A 140 4.30 20.04 -5.72
C ALA A 140 5.03 19.43 -6.93
N ILE A 141 5.90 20.22 -7.57
CA ILE A 141 6.58 19.87 -8.81
C ILE A 141 7.89 19.18 -8.54
N GLN A 142 7.93 17.90 -8.85
CA GLN A 142 9.09 17.08 -8.61
C GLN A 142 9.92 16.91 -9.88
N GLY A 143 11.24 16.98 -9.73
CA GLY A 143 12.18 16.81 -10.84
C GLY A 143 13.03 18.03 -11.12
N ILE A 144 12.77 19.13 -10.43
CA ILE A 144 13.37 20.42 -10.71
C ILE A 144 14.17 20.85 -9.49
N GLU A 145 15.49 20.89 -9.64
CA GLU A 145 16.40 21.45 -8.65
C GLU A 145 16.40 22.98 -8.77
N ASP A 146 16.34 23.68 -7.63
CA ASP A 146 16.38 25.14 -7.55
C ASP A 146 15.42 25.83 -8.55
N LEU A 147 14.11 25.59 -8.38
CA LEU A 147 13.04 26.11 -9.25
C LEU A 147 13.26 27.58 -9.60
N ASP A 148 13.58 27.82 -10.87
CA ASP A 148 13.59 29.16 -11.41
C ASP A 148 12.17 29.46 -11.91
N THR A 149 11.40 30.17 -11.09
CA THR A 149 10.02 30.52 -11.46
C THR A 149 9.94 31.41 -12.70
N GLU A 150 11.05 32.05 -13.12
CA GLU A 150 11.11 32.81 -14.37
C GLU A 150 11.13 31.90 -15.61
N LEU A 151 11.45 30.61 -15.46
CA LEU A 151 11.43 29.61 -16.53
C LEU A 151 10.07 28.96 -16.75
N PHE A 152 9.09 29.21 -15.89
CA PHE A 152 7.72 28.81 -16.21
C PHE A 152 7.23 29.61 -17.40
N GLU A 153 6.79 28.89 -18.42
CA GLU A 153 5.96 29.51 -19.43
C GLU A 153 4.57 29.76 -18.82
N GLN A 154 3.98 30.91 -19.14
CA GLN A 154 2.60 31.19 -18.75
C GLN A 154 1.72 30.01 -19.16
N ILE A 155 0.82 29.59 -18.26
CA ILE A 155 -0.16 28.54 -18.58
C ILE A 155 -0.89 28.95 -19.85
N PHE A 156 -0.80 28.12 -20.89
CA PHE A 156 -1.40 28.40 -22.19
C PHE A 156 -2.43 27.35 -22.55
N PHE A 157 -3.40 27.76 -23.37
CA PHE A 157 -4.42 26.86 -23.88
C PHE A 157 -3.93 26.10 -25.11
N ASN A 158 -3.97 24.77 -25.04
CA ASN A 158 -3.70 23.89 -26.17
C ASN A 158 -5.01 23.61 -26.91
N GLU A 159 -5.17 24.20 -28.10
CA GLU A 159 -6.38 24.06 -28.92
C GLU A 159 -6.63 22.63 -29.43
N GLU A 160 -5.58 21.80 -29.58
CA GLU A 160 -5.72 20.43 -30.09
C GLU A 160 -6.23 19.46 -29.03
N GLU A 161 -5.76 19.63 -27.79
CA GLU A 161 -6.12 18.78 -26.64
C GLU A 161 -7.26 19.39 -25.79
N GLU A 162 -7.67 20.63 -26.07
CA GLU A 162 -8.69 21.40 -25.34
C GLU A 162 -8.40 21.52 -23.83
N VAL A 163 -7.12 21.68 -23.48
CA VAL A 163 -6.62 21.77 -22.09
C VAL A 163 -5.65 22.93 -21.93
N PHE A 164 -5.54 23.44 -20.70
CA PHE A 164 -4.43 24.33 -20.33
C PHE A 164 -3.18 23.52 -19.99
N GLN A 165 -2.00 24.03 -20.29
CA GLN A 165 -0.73 23.33 -20.05
C GLN A 165 0.28 24.24 -19.35
N LEU A 166 0.92 23.70 -18.31
CA LEU A 166 2.07 24.30 -17.66
C LEU A 166 3.35 23.66 -18.19
N LEU A 167 4.26 24.49 -18.68
CA LEU A 167 5.56 24.07 -19.19
C LEU A 167 6.67 24.68 -18.32
N TYR A 168 7.76 23.93 -18.18
CA TYR A 168 8.99 24.37 -17.53
C TYR A 168 10.18 24.08 -18.45
N ASP A 169 10.95 25.09 -18.81
CA ASP A 169 12.06 24.99 -19.79
C ASP A 169 11.63 24.32 -21.12
N GLY A 170 10.38 24.56 -21.54
CA GLY A 170 9.78 23.99 -22.75
C GLY A 170 9.27 22.55 -22.63
N ASP A 171 9.47 21.89 -21.48
CA ASP A 171 8.94 20.55 -21.21
C ASP A 171 7.57 20.64 -20.52
N LEU A 172 6.64 19.78 -20.95
CA LEU A 172 5.30 19.68 -20.34
C LEU A 172 5.40 19.14 -18.92
N VAL A 173 4.88 19.90 -17.95
CA VAL A 173 4.88 19.54 -16.54
C VAL A 173 3.55 18.89 -16.15
N VAL A 174 2.43 19.54 -16.46
CA VAL A 174 1.07 19.05 -16.19
C VAL A 174 0.06 19.71 -17.13
N SER A 175 -1.06 19.03 -17.37
CA SER A 175 -2.22 19.59 -18.08
C SER A 175 -3.39 19.82 -17.11
N PHE A 176 -4.17 20.86 -17.35
CA PHE A 176 -5.39 21.17 -16.62
C PHE A 176 -6.59 21.07 -17.54
N SER A 177 -7.61 20.34 -17.11
CA SER A 177 -8.86 20.17 -17.85
C SER A 177 -10.04 20.66 -17.02
N GLU A 178 -11.10 21.12 -17.69
CA GLU A 178 -12.35 21.50 -17.02
C GLU A 178 -12.20 22.71 -16.09
N ILE A 179 -11.19 23.55 -16.34
CA ILE A 179 -10.94 24.82 -15.64
C ILE A 179 -11.21 25.97 -16.60
N GLN A 180 -11.78 27.07 -16.10
CA GLN A 180 -12.02 28.26 -16.91
C GLN A 180 -10.76 29.13 -17.02
N GLU A 181 -10.69 29.93 -18.09
CA GLU A 181 -9.53 30.80 -18.36
C GLU A 181 -9.31 31.84 -17.24
N ASP A 182 -10.38 32.35 -16.64
CA ASP A 182 -10.27 33.31 -15.54
C ASP A 182 -9.85 32.68 -14.20
N GLU A 183 -10.05 31.38 -14.02
CA GLU A 183 -9.58 30.62 -12.84
C GLU A 183 -8.09 30.30 -13.00
N ILE A 184 -7.69 29.79 -14.16
CA ILE A 184 -6.30 29.41 -14.43
C ILE A 184 -5.35 30.63 -14.44
N GLU A 185 -5.85 31.80 -14.84
CA GLU A 185 -5.09 33.06 -14.81
C GLU A 185 -4.77 33.57 -13.39
N GLN A 186 -5.47 33.05 -12.37
CA GLN A 186 -5.22 33.43 -10.97
C GLN A 186 -4.08 32.63 -10.33
N ILE A 187 -3.64 31.53 -10.97
CA ILE A 187 -2.53 30.73 -10.48
C ILE A 187 -1.24 31.53 -10.62
N THR A 188 -0.50 31.64 -9.51
CA THR A 188 0.76 32.39 -9.47
C THR A 188 1.91 31.50 -9.02
N SER A 189 3.13 32.04 -9.00
CA SER A 189 4.28 31.34 -8.42
C SER A 189 4.10 30.99 -6.93
N ALA A 190 3.14 31.58 -6.23
CA ALA A 190 2.81 31.19 -4.86
C ALA A 190 2.13 29.82 -4.76
N ASN A 191 1.54 29.32 -5.85
CA ASN A 191 0.92 28.01 -5.93
C ASN A 191 1.92 26.89 -6.24
N TYR A 192 3.20 27.22 -6.48
CA TYR A 192 4.19 26.24 -6.92
C TYR A 192 5.26 26.03 -5.85
N PHE A 193 5.48 24.77 -5.51
CA PHE A 193 6.65 24.33 -4.76
C PHE A 193 7.38 23.30 -5.61
N ALA A 194 8.72 23.32 -5.63
CA ALA A 194 9.46 22.30 -6.32
C ALA A 194 10.47 21.60 -5.45
N PHE A 195 10.73 20.35 -5.82
CA PHE A 195 11.70 19.50 -5.18
C PHE A 195 12.62 18.88 -6.25
N PRO A 196 13.94 18.83 -6.03
CA PRO A 196 14.88 18.25 -6.98
C PRO A 196 14.50 16.80 -7.30
N ALA A 197 14.77 16.39 -8.54
CA ALA A 197 14.64 15.00 -8.98
C ALA A 197 15.38 14.04 -8.04
N SER A 198 16.50 14.52 -7.47
CA SER A 198 17.34 13.87 -6.45
C SER A 198 17.50 14.77 -5.22
N PHE A 199 16.60 14.65 -4.26
CA PHE A 199 16.84 15.06 -2.89
C PHE A 199 17.75 14.00 -2.25
N GLU A 200 19.03 14.27 -2.02
CA GLU A 200 19.93 13.36 -1.29
C GLU A 200 19.60 13.29 0.21
N ALA A 201 18.33 13.33 0.59
CA ALA A 201 17.96 12.98 1.95
C ALA A 201 18.05 11.46 2.08
N THR A 202 19.19 11.00 2.58
CA THR A 202 19.32 9.65 3.13
C THR A 202 18.60 9.54 4.47
N GLU A 203 17.97 10.60 4.97
CA GLU A 203 17.30 10.69 6.26
C GLU A 203 16.03 11.55 6.10
N PHE A 204 14.86 10.96 6.37
CA PHE A 204 13.60 11.65 6.64
C PHE A 204 13.29 11.48 8.11
N GLU A 205 12.91 12.58 8.77
CA GLU A 205 12.42 12.61 10.14
C GLU A 205 11.06 13.32 10.07
N GLY A 206 10.02 12.59 10.46
CA GLY A 206 8.64 13.03 10.48
C GLY A 206 8.27 13.79 11.74
N THR A 207 6.99 13.74 12.10
CA THR A 207 6.37 14.47 13.21
C THR A 207 5.49 13.55 14.06
N ASP A 208 4.81 14.10 15.07
CA ASP A 208 3.80 13.32 15.84
C ASP A 208 2.40 13.43 15.18
N ASP A 209 2.32 13.98 13.96
CA ASP A 209 1.12 14.11 13.12
C ASP A 209 1.32 13.25 11.85
N PRO A 210 0.25 12.77 11.18
CA PRO A 210 0.35 11.91 9.99
C PRO A 210 1.33 12.41 8.91
N ASP A 211 2.28 11.57 8.52
CA ASP A 211 3.28 11.83 7.49
C ASP A 211 3.08 11.02 6.21
N VAL A 212 3.26 11.68 5.06
CA VAL A 212 3.23 11.02 3.74
C VAL A 212 4.60 11.00 3.10
N VAL A 213 5.22 9.83 3.09
CA VAL A 213 6.55 9.60 2.51
C VAL A 213 6.45 8.77 1.24
N ASN A 214 6.45 9.41 0.06
CA ASN A 214 6.51 8.70 -1.21
C ASN A 214 7.95 8.52 -1.73
N SER A 215 8.18 7.48 -2.53
CA SER A 215 9.41 7.04 -3.23
C SER A 215 10.08 8.10 -4.11
N ARG A 216 9.43 9.26 -4.19
CA ARG A 216 9.74 10.43 -4.96
C ARG A 216 10.26 11.58 -4.07
N LEU A 217 10.17 11.45 -2.75
CA LEU A 217 11.07 12.05 -1.76
C LEU A 217 12.44 11.31 -1.70
N ASN A 218 12.92 10.78 -2.85
CA ASN A 218 14.26 10.22 -3.07
C ASN A 218 14.81 9.15 -2.11
N VAL A 219 13.91 8.37 -1.52
CA VAL A 219 14.30 7.18 -0.76
C VAL A 219 14.52 5.95 -1.68
N ALA A 220 14.11 5.98 -2.95
CA ALA A 220 14.13 4.77 -3.79
C ALA A 220 15.52 4.38 -4.37
N LEU A 221 16.47 5.31 -4.57
CA LEU A 221 17.73 5.02 -5.28
C LEU A 221 18.98 4.97 -4.37
N SER A 222 18.83 5.35 -3.10
CA SER A 222 19.89 5.38 -2.08
C SER A 222 19.47 4.54 -0.88
N ARG A 223 20.39 4.29 0.07
CA ARG A 223 20.04 3.67 1.36
C ARG A 223 19.50 4.75 2.27
N ALA A 224 18.21 5.07 2.19
CA ALA A 224 17.64 6.06 3.08
C ALA A 224 17.19 5.45 4.42
N THR A 225 17.10 6.32 5.40
CA THR A 225 16.49 6.12 6.71
C THR A 225 15.24 6.99 6.73
N ILE A 226 14.09 6.40 6.97
CA ILE A 226 12.82 7.10 7.16
C ILE A 226 12.41 6.80 8.60
N ASN A 227 12.23 7.84 9.40
CA ASN A 227 11.59 7.78 10.71
C ASN A 227 10.39 8.71 10.64
N THR A 228 9.16 8.21 10.80
CA THR A 228 7.96 9.06 10.73
C THR A 228 7.49 9.54 12.11
N LEU A 229 7.81 8.78 13.17
CA LEU A 229 7.62 9.09 14.60
C LEU A 229 6.24 8.73 15.15
N GLY A 230 5.18 9.49 14.87
CA GLY A 230 3.85 9.15 15.36
C GLY A 230 2.74 9.75 14.51
N GLY A 231 1.51 9.29 14.72
CA GLY A 231 0.41 9.52 13.80
C GLY A 231 0.34 8.45 12.71
N ASP A 232 -0.81 8.33 12.05
CA ASP A 232 -1.05 7.28 11.05
C ASP A 232 -0.30 7.60 9.75
N ASP A 233 0.85 6.96 9.51
CA ASP A 233 1.77 7.33 8.45
C ASP A 233 1.65 6.50 7.17
N VAL A 234 2.03 7.10 6.04
CA VAL A 234 2.00 6.47 4.73
C VAL A 234 3.35 6.50 4.07
N VAL A 235 4.02 5.35 3.98
CA VAL A 235 5.34 5.23 3.38
C VAL A 235 5.33 4.35 2.13
N THR A 236 5.64 4.90 0.97
CA THR A 236 5.80 4.15 -0.28
C THR A 236 7.23 4.25 -0.79
N THR A 237 7.95 3.15 -0.95
CA THR A 237 9.33 3.10 -1.50
C THR A 237 9.49 2.15 -2.71
N PHE A 238 8.37 1.66 -3.26
CA PHE A 238 8.25 0.60 -4.28
C PHE A 238 9.13 0.72 -5.54
N SER A 239 9.63 1.90 -5.90
CA SER A 239 10.34 2.14 -7.17
C SER A 239 11.85 1.84 -7.18
N GLY A 240 12.43 1.25 -6.11
CA GLY A 240 13.87 0.95 -6.09
C GLY A 240 14.37 -0.22 -5.25
N ASP A 241 15.69 -0.45 -5.33
CA ASP A 241 16.48 -1.48 -4.63
C ASP A 241 17.39 -0.80 -3.58
N GLY A 242 16.91 0.32 -3.04
CA GLY A 242 17.64 1.26 -2.17
C GLY A 242 18.15 0.61 -0.88
N ARG A 243 17.50 -0.46 -0.40
CA ARG A 243 17.76 -1.08 0.92
C ARG A 243 17.54 -0.08 2.04
N ASN A 244 16.40 0.56 2.00
CA ASN A 244 15.96 1.56 2.95
C ASN A 244 15.76 0.94 4.33
N ARG A 245 15.86 1.79 5.34
CA ARG A 245 15.42 1.51 6.69
C ARG A 245 14.24 2.44 6.96
N ILE A 246 13.11 1.87 7.33
CA ILE A 246 11.87 2.57 7.60
C ILE A 246 11.48 2.18 9.03
N THR A 247 11.22 3.18 9.87
CA THR A 247 10.72 3.04 11.23
C THR A 247 9.53 3.97 11.35
N LEU A 248 8.35 3.45 11.67
CA LEU A 248 7.13 4.22 11.58
C LEU A 248 6.81 4.89 12.91
N GLY A 249 6.67 4.09 13.98
CA GLY A 249 6.78 4.61 15.34
C GLY A 249 5.61 4.23 16.22
N ASP A 250 4.77 5.17 16.61
CA ASP A 250 3.52 4.92 17.34
C ASP A 250 2.32 5.21 16.42
N ASP A 251 1.18 4.58 16.67
CA ASP A 251 -0.07 4.68 15.88
C ASP A 251 -0.03 3.81 14.62
N ASP A 252 -1.12 3.78 13.85
CA ASP A 252 -1.34 2.68 12.91
C ASP A 252 -0.84 3.09 11.51
N ASP A 253 0.10 2.35 10.91
CA ASP A 253 0.80 2.82 9.70
C ASP A 253 0.56 1.98 8.44
N LEU A 254 0.83 2.56 7.26
CA LEU A 254 0.85 1.85 5.97
C LEU A 254 2.19 1.99 5.25
N VAL A 255 2.82 0.86 4.94
CA VAL A 255 4.04 0.83 4.12
C VAL A 255 3.90 -0.02 2.88
N THR A 256 4.26 0.55 1.73
CA THR A 256 4.60 -0.20 0.52
C THR A 256 6.10 -0.13 0.24
N ALA A 257 6.84 -1.09 0.77
CA ALA A 257 8.29 -1.11 0.77
C ALA A 257 8.91 -1.61 -0.55
N GLY A 258 10.02 -0.99 -0.94
CA GLY A 258 10.85 -1.36 -2.08
C GLY A 258 11.62 -2.67 -1.88
N SER A 259 12.34 -3.08 -2.92
CA SER A 259 13.11 -4.32 -2.87
C SER A 259 14.26 -4.21 -1.87
N ARG A 260 14.42 -5.23 -1.01
CA ARG A 260 15.45 -5.30 0.04
C ARG A 260 15.37 -4.25 1.15
N ASP A 261 14.26 -3.54 1.25
CA ASP A 261 14.03 -2.59 2.33
C ASP A 261 13.81 -3.32 3.66
N ARG A 262 14.03 -2.60 4.75
CA ARG A 262 13.73 -3.02 6.11
C ARG A 262 12.70 -2.07 6.68
N VAL A 263 11.61 -2.62 7.17
CA VAL A 263 10.52 -1.89 7.81
C VAL A 263 10.38 -2.41 9.23
N ASP A 264 10.19 -1.48 10.15
CA ASP A 264 9.91 -1.65 11.57
C ASP A 264 8.66 -0.80 11.81
N GLY A 265 7.51 -1.45 11.98
CA GLY A 265 6.22 -0.78 12.13
C GLY A 265 6.19 0.02 13.42
N GLY A 266 6.28 -0.65 14.55
CA GLY A 266 6.54 -0.03 15.83
C GLY A 266 5.45 -0.37 16.84
N ARG A 267 4.57 0.56 17.17
CA ARG A 267 3.34 0.31 17.93
C ARG A 267 2.16 0.78 17.12
N GLY A 268 1.09 0.02 17.14
CA GLY A 268 -0.10 0.29 16.33
C GLY A 268 -0.41 -0.94 15.50
N ASP A 269 -1.59 -0.99 14.91
CA ASP A 269 -2.00 -2.05 14.00
C ASP A 269 -1.52 -1.70 12.57
N ASP A 270 -0.30 -2.13 12.24
CA ASP A 270 0.43 -1.70 11.04
C ASP A 270 0.17 -2.56 9.81
N THR A 271 0.20 -1.96 8.63
CA THR A 271 0.08 -2.66 7.34
C THR A 271 1.35 -2.54 6.51
N LEU A 272 2.12 -3.62 6.45
CA LEU A 272 3.43 -3.63 5.81
C LEU A 272 3.44 -4.52 4.57
N ILE A 273 3.61 -3.91 3.39
CA ILE A 273 3.66 -4.57 2.09
C ILE A 273 5.10 -4.55 1.57
N GLY A 274 5.73 -5.72 1.52
CA GLY A 274 7.13 -5.85 1.13
C GLY A 274 7.34 -6.35 -0.30
N ALA A 275 8.22 -5.69 -1.06
CA ALA A 275 8.70 -6.21 -2.33
C ALA A 275 9.77 -7.32 -2.19
N THR A 276 10.46 -7.65 -3.28
CA THR A 276 11.42 -8.78 -3.30
C THR A 276 12.52 -8.60 -2.26
N ARG A 277 12.72 -9.62 -1.41
CA ARG A 277 13.75 -9.67 -0.34
C ARG A 277 13.64 -8.58 0.73
N SER A 278 12.47 -7.95 0.89
CA SER A 278 12.21 -7.06 2.03
C SER A 278 12.33 -7.82 3.36
N ARG A 279 12.49 -7.06 4.44
CA ARG A 279 12.28 -7.53 5.81
C ARG A 279 11.23 -6.62 6.44
N LEU A 280 10.14 -7.18 6.89
CA LEU A 280 9.06 -6.46 7.56
C LEU A 280 9.00 -7.00 8.99
N ASP A 281 8.91 -6.08 9.94
CA ASP A 281 8.74 -6.33 11.38
C ASP A 281 7.54 -5.45 11.77
N GLY A 282 6.43 -6.07 12.18
CA GLY A 282 5.20 -5.37 12.54
C GLY A 282 5.40 -4.59 13.83
N GLY A 283 5.85 -5.28 14.87
CA GLY A 283 6.24 -4.65 16.12
C GLY A 283 5.25 -4.98 17.23
N ARG A 284 4.40 -4.04 17.61
CA ARG A 284 3.36 -4.25 18.62
C ARG A 284 2.01 -3.82 18.07
N GLY A 285 1.04 -4.71 18.09
CA GLY A 285 -0.29 -4.47 17.54
C GLY A 285 -0.76 -5.70 16.80
N GLY A 286 -1.95 -5.63 16.21
CA GLY A 286 -2.40 -6.65 15.26
C GLY A 286 -1.99 -6.26 13.85
N ASP A 287 -0.83 -6.72 13.40
CA ASP A 287 -0.22 -6.25 12.17
C ASP A 287 -0.59 -7.09 10.93
N ILE A 288 -0.59 -6.45 9.76
CA ILE A 288 -0.86 -7.06 8.44
C ILE A 288 0.41 -7.02 7.60
N LEU A 289 1.05 -8.18 7.40
CA LEU A 289 2.33 -8.28 6.70
C LEU A 289 2.22 -9.06 5.39
N ILE A 290 2.63 -8.45 4.27
CA ILE A 290 2.60 -9.06 2.94
C ILE A 290 4.01 -9.26 2.40
N GLY A 291 4.38 -10.50 2.13
CA GLY A 291 5.70 -10.84 1.60
C GLY A 291 5.68 -11.17 0.11
N ALA A 292 6.51 -10.47 -0.68
CA ALA A 292 6.86 -10.92 -2.03
C ALA A 292 8.07 -11.88 -2.02
N ASN A 293 8.63 -12.19 -3.20
CA ASN A 293 9.69 -13.19 -3.36
C ASN A 293 10.85 -13.02 -2.37
N ARG A 294 11.12 -14.06 -1.57
CA ARG A 294 12.20 -14.11 -0.56
C ARG A 294 12.11 -13.04 0.52
N ALA A 295 10.93 -12.45 0.73
CA ALA A 295 10.69 -11.57 1.86
C ALA A 295 10.77 -12.36 3.18
N ARG A 296 11.03 -11.63 4.27
CA ARG A 296 10.95 -12.12 5.64
C ARG A 296 9.97 -11.25 6.40
N LEU A 297 9.01 -11.86 7.04
CA LEU A 297 7.97 -11.21 7.82
C LEU A 297 8.13 -11.65 9.28
N ASN A 298 8.02 -10.71 10.21
CA ASN A 298 7.94 -10.94 11.64
C ASN A 298 6.74 -10.14 12.15
N GLY A 299 5.71 -10.78 12.70
CA GLY A 299 4.54 -10.11 13.24
C GLY A 299 4.93 -9.27 14.44
N GLY A 300 5.30 -9.92 15.54
CA GLY A 300 5.82 -9.25 16.72
C GLY A 300 5.00 -9.60 17.97
N ASP A 301 4.62 -8.59 18.75
CA ASP A 301 3.68 -8.77 19.87
C ASP A 301 2.26 -8.42 19.39
N GLY A 302 1.32 -9.36 19.45
CA GLY A 302 -0.08 -9.15 19.08
C GLY A 302 -0.60 -10.23 18.14
N ASP A 303 -1.88 -10.15 17.78
CA ASP A 303 -2.51 -11.15 16.91
C ASP A 303 -2.32 -10.74 15.44
N ASP A 304 -1.27 -11.25 14.79
CA ASP A 304 -0.82 -10.77 13.48
C ASP A 304 -1.38 -11.60 12.32
N LEU A 305 -1.36 -11.02 11.12
CA LEU A 305 -1.73 -11.72 9.89
C LEU A 305 -0.66 -11.57 8.80
N LEU A 306 -0.10 -12.70 8.38
CA LEU A 306 1.08 -12.81 7.53
C LEU A 306 0.76 -13.53 6.20
N ASP A 307 0.74 -12.81 5.07
CA ASP A 307 0.55 -13.39 3.74
C ASP A 307 1.87 -13.73 3.06
N LEU A 308 2.13 -15.03 3.02
CA LEU A 308 3.26 -15.68 2.39
C LEU A 308 2.94 -16.19 0.97
N SER A 309 1.70 -16.00 0.50
CA SER A 309 1.16 -16.56 -0.75
C SER A 309 1.55 -15.76 -2.00
N VAL A 310 1.83 -14.46 -1.86
CA VAL A 310 2.15 -13.55 -2.99
C VAL A 310 3.51 -13.89 -3.63
N GLY A 311 4.49 -14.28 -2.81
CA GLY A 311 5.87 -14.52 -3.22
C GLY A 311 6.31 -15.98 -3.21
N ASN A 312 7.48 -16.26 -3.77
CA ASN A 312 8.18 -17.53 -3.60
C ASN A 312 9.23 -17.44 -2.50
N GLN A 313 9.39 -18.50 -1.70
CA GLN A 313 10.39 -18.57 -0.62
C GLN A 313 10.21 -17.48 0.45
N VAL A 314 8.96 -17.09 0.72
CA VAL A 314 8.65 -16.15 1.80
C VAL A 314 8.81 -16.88 3.13
N GLN A 315 9.42 -16.20 4.11
CA GLN A 315 9.56 -16.70 5.47
C GLN A 315 8.71 -15.85 6.40
N GLY A 316 7.88 -16.47 7.23
CA GLY A 316 7.06 -15.80 8.24
C GLY A 316 7.42 -16.29 9.64
N THR A 317 7.46 -15.34 10.57
CA THR A 317 7.55 -15.53 12.01
C THR A 317 6.35 -14.79 12.61
N GLY A 318 5.49 -15.48 13.35
CA GLY A 318 4.29 -14.89 13.94
C GLY A 318 4.68 -13.98 15.10
N GLY A 319 5.21 -14.58 16.16
CA GLY A 319 5.62 -13.89 17.36
C GLY A 319 4.77 -14.29 18.57
N ASP A 320 4.47 -13.32 19.42
CA ASP A 320 3.64 -13.50 20.61
C ASP A 320 2.18 -13.15 20.27
N GLY A 321 1.29 -14.13 20.08
CA GLY A 321 -0.14 -13.87 19.82
C GLY A 321 -0.86 -15.08 19.23
N GLU A 322 -2.12 -14.90 18.82
CA GLU A 322 -2.83 -15.86 17.97
C GLU A 322 -2.69 -15.45 16.49
N ASP A 323 -1.61 -15.89 15.84
CA ASP A 323 -1.27 -15.40 14.50
C ASP A 323 -1.96 -16.16 13.37
N THR A 324 -2.21 -15.48 12.25
CA THR A 324 -2.80 -16.05 11.04
C THR A 324 -1.85 -15.98 9.86
N PHE A 325 -1.45 -17.14 9.34
CA PHE A 325 -0.62 -17.25 8.14
C PHE A 325 -1.46 -17.56 6.91
N ILE A 326 -1.24 -16.84 5.81
CA ILE A 326 -1.83 -17.15 4.50
C ILE A 326 -0.76 -17.73 3.58
N ILE A 327 -1.04 -18.91 3.02
CA ILE A 327 -0.19 -19.55 2.01
C ILE A 327 -1.00 -19.79 0.73
N GLY A 328 -0.32 -20.11 -0.37
CA GLY A 328 -0.99 -20.44 -1.62
C GLY A 328 -0.24 -21.52 -2.41
N ASN A 329 -0.65 -21.70 -3.66
CA ASN A 329 -0.16 -22.76 -4.56
C ASN A 329 1.35 -22.70 -4.93
N ASN A 330 2.15 -21.83 -4.31
CA ASN A 330 3.60 -21.74 -4.53
C ASN A 330 4.37 -22.40 -3.36
N PRO A 331 4.84 -23.63 -3.52
CA PRO A 331 5.24 -24.51 -2.42
C PRO A 331 6.65 -24.23 -1.93
N ARG A 332 6.91 -23.08 -1.30
CA ARG A 332 8.19 -22.76 -0.61
C ARG A 332 8.06 -21.78 0.55
N ALA A 333 6.86 -21.48 1.02
CA ALA A 333 6.72 -20.71 2.25
C ALA A 333 7.35 -21.48 3.42
N VAL A 334 7.95 -20.75 4.34
CA VAL A 334 8.52 -21.30 5.57
C VAL A 334 7.94 -20.52 6.74
N ILE A 335 7.24 -21.20 7.64
CA ILE A 335 6.82 -20.64 8.92
C ILE A 335 7.80 -21.09 10.00
N THR A 336 8.27 -20.18 10.85
CA THR A 336 9.35 -20.50 11.78
C THR A 336 8.89 -20.97 13.14
N ASP A 337 7.75 -20.50 13.62
CA ASP A 337 7.39 -20.54 15.05
C ASP A 337 5.91 -20.88 15.28
N PHE A 338 5.26 -21.54 14.31
CA PHE A 338 3.84 -21.87 14.39
C PHE A 338 3.49 -22.65 15.68
N ILE A 339 2.58 -22.10 16.47
CA ILE A 339 2.07 -22.68 17.72
C ILE A 339 0.60 -23.13 17.58
N ILE A 340 0.04 -23.74 18.64
CA ILE A 340 -1.30 -24.33 18.59
C ILE A 340 -2.41 -23.27 18.54
N GLU A 341 -2.11 -22.08 19.03
CA GLU A 341 -2.96 -20.91 18.99
C GLU A 341 -3.14 -20.36 17.57
N ASP A 342 -2.14 -20.53 16.70
CA ASP A 342 -2.11 -19.96 15.34
C ASP A 342 -3.10 -20.61 14.37
N ARG A 343 -3.32 -19.92 13.25
CA ARG A 343 -4.17 -20.32 12.13
C ARG A 343 -3.38 -20.28 10.83
N LEU A 344 -3.67 -21.21 9.92
CA LEU A 344 -3.11 -21.28 8.58
C LEU A 344 -4.23 -21.38 7.55
N ALA A 345 -4.33 -20.36 6.69
CA ALA A 345 -5.26 -20.31 5.57
C ALA A 345 -4.56 -20.71 4.25
N ILE A 346 -5.14 -21.67 3.54
CA ILE A 346 -4.59 -22.22 2.30
C ILE A 346 -5.39 -21.69 1.10
N LYS A 347 -4.76 -20.79 0.34
CA LYS A 347 -5.40 -20.07 -0.76
C LYS A 347 -5.31 -20.77 -2.11
N GLY A 348 -6.41 -20.77 -2.84
CA GLY A 348 -6.44 -21.08 -4.27
C GLY A 348 -6.61 -22.56 -4.62
N ILE A 349 -7.23 -23.33 -3.72
CA ILE A 349 -7.65 -24.71 -3.96
C ILE A 349 -9.15 -24.71 -4.28
N GLU A 350 -9.49 -24.99 -5.53
CA GLU A 350 -10.89 -25.12 -5.97
C GLU A 350 -11.50 -26.41 -5.39
N ASP A 351 -12.70 -26.31 -4.79
CA ASP A 351 -13.44 -27.41 -4.14
C ASP A 351 -12.56 -28.23 -3.15
N PRO A 352 -12.09 -27.62 -2.05
CA PRO A 352 -11.12 -28.25 -1.16
C PRO A 352 -11.68 -29.49 -0.47
N ASN A 353 -10.87 -30.55 -0.40
CA ASN A 353 -11.16 -31.73 0.40
C ASN A 353 -10.18 -31.81 1.58
N PRO A 354 -10.60 -31.46 2.81
CA PRO A 354 -9.74 -31.49 4.00
C PRO A 354 -9.13 -32.87 4.30
N GLN A 355 -9.71 -33.96 3.79
CA GLN A 355 -9.15 -35.31 3.95
C GLN A 355 -7.84 -35.54 3.17
N LEU A 356 -7.52 -34.64 2.23
CA LEU A 356 -6.27 -34.67 1.46
C LEU A 356 -5.14 -33.88 2.13
N LEU A 357 -5.41 -33.29 3.31
CA LEU A 357 -4.41 -32.60 4.10
C LEU A 357 -3.60 -33.62 4.91
N GLU A 358 -2.29 -33.59 4.75
CA GLU A 358 -1.37 -34.52 5.40
C GLU A 358 -0.24 -33.76 6.11
N GLN A 359 0.00 -34.10 7.37
CA GLN A 359 1.12 -33.59 8.16
C GLN A 359 2.25 -34.63 8.13
N THR A 360 3.46 -34.24 7.77
CA THR A 360 4.61 -35.16 7.68
C THR A 360 5.90 -34.53 8.17
N PHE A 361 6.87 -35.38 8.53
CA PHE A 361 8.23 -34.97 8.83
C PHE A 361 9.16 -35.42 7.69
N ASN A 362 9.95 -34.50 7.15
CA ASN A 362 11.00 -34.83 6.21
C ASN A 362 12.31 -35.08 6.98
N GLU A 363 12.67 -36.35 7.16
CA GLU A 363 13.88 -36.76 7.88
C GLU A 363 15.19 -36.25 7.25
N GLU A 364 15.22 -36.00 5.92
CA GLU A 364 16.45 -35.55 5.24
C GLU A 364 16.69 -34.05 5.46
N GLU A 365 15.62 -33.26 5.49
CA GLU A 365 15.67 -31.80 5.66
C GLU A 365 15.47 -31.38 7.12
N GLU A 366 15.09 -32.31 8.01
CA GLU A 366 14.73 -32.08 9.41
C GLU A 366 13.63 -31.01 9.57
N ILE A 367 12.67 -30.99 8.64
CA ILE A 367 11.55 -30.03 8.63
C ILE A 367 10.20 -30.73 8.69
N PHE A 368 9.25 -30.09 9.37
CA PHE A 368 7.85 -30.46 9.32
C PHE A 368 7.20 -29.85 8.07
N GLN A 369 6.32 -30.61 7.40
CA GLN A 369 5.68 -30.19 6.16
C GLN A 369 4.18 -30.47 6.24
N LEU A 370 3.40 -29.51 5.73
CA LEU A 370 1.99 -29.72 5.42
C LEU A 370 1.87 -29.99 3.92
N LEU A 371 1.15 -31.05 3.57
CA LEU A 371 0.90 -31.47 2.20
C LEU A 371 -0.60 -31.38 1.91
N TYR A 372 -0.95 -31.04 0.67
CA TYR A 372 -2.29 -31.19 0.13
C TYR A 372 -2.23 -32.07 -1.12
N ALA A 373 -2.99 -33.16 -1.14
CA ALA A 373 -3.01 -34.13 -2.24
C ALA A 373 -1.62 -34.68 -2.63
N GLY A 374 -0.70 -34.77 -1.65
CA GLY A 374 0.66 -35.26 -1.83
C GLY A 374 1.70 -34.21 -2.25
N GLU A 375 1.30 -32.94 -2.43
CA GLU A 375 2.22 -31.83 -2.71
C GLU A 375 2.42 -30.97 -1.47
N VAL A 376 3.68 -30.59 -1.18
CA VAL A 376 4.00 -29.71 -0.05
C VAL A 376 3.38 -28.34 -0.29
N VAL A 377 2.60 -27.83 0.66
CA VAL A 377 2.04 -26.47 0.58
C VAL A 377 2.81 -25.47 1.46
N VAL A 378 3.35 -25.92 2.60
CA VAL A 378 4.20 -25.10 3.47
C VAL A 378 5.18 -25.96 4.26
N ASN A 379 6.33 -25.37 4.61
CA ASN A 379 7.32 -25.97 5.50
C ASN A 379 7.34 -25.23 6.83
N PHE A 380 7.68 -25.94 7.90
CA PHE A 380 7.86 -25.37 9.22
C PHE A 380 9.29 -25.67 9.72
N ALA A 381 10.00 -24.63 10.12
CA ALA A 381 11.44 -24.73 10.38
C ALA A 381 11.81 -25.14 11.82
N GLU A 382 11.01 -24.80 12.82
CA GLU A 382 11.35 -25.07 14.23
C GLU A 382 10.35 -26.00 14.95
N ILE A 383 9.46 -26.63 14.19
CA ILE A 383 8.52 -27.64 14.69
C ILE A 383 9.20 -29.01 14.70
N ARG A 384 9.17 -29.67 15.87
CA ARG A 384 9.80 -30.98 16.06
C ARG A 384 8.82 -32.11 15.79
N GLU A 385 9.34 -33.32 15.61
CA GLU A 385 8.54 -34.52 15.40
C GLU A 385 7.50 -34.76 16.53
N GLU A 386 7.82 -34.33 17.76
CA GLU A 386 6.95 -34.42 18.93
C GLU A 386 5.74 -33.46 18.92
N ASP A 387 5.78 -32.44 18.06
CA ASP A 387 4.71 -31.47 17.85
C ASP A 387 3.71 -31.92 16.79
N ILE A 388 4.03 -33.00 16.07
CA ILE A 388 3.20 -33.56 15.01
C ILE A 388 1.89 -34.11 15.59
N GLY A 389 0.78 -33.64 15.03
CA GLY A 389 -0.57 -33.99 15.48
C GLY A 389 -1.12 -33.13 16.62
N GLN A 390 -0.37 -32.12 17.09
CA GLN A 390 -0.91 -31.09 17.99
C GLN A 390 -1.81 -30.09 17.23
N PHE A 391 -1.57 -29.90 15.93
CA PHE A 391 -2.38 -29.05 15.07
C PHE A 391 -3.61 -29.79 14.54
N GLY A 392 -4.78 -29.32 14.97
CA GLY A 392 -6.07 -29.91 14.65
C GLY A 392 -6.69 -29.33 13.37
N PRO A 393 -7.88 -29.83 12.98
CA PRO A 393 -8.64 -29.26 11.86
C PRO A 393 -9.02 -27.78 12.07
N ASP A 394 -9.02 -27.30 13.31
CA ASP A 394 -9.33 -25.90 13.63
C ASP A 394 -8.16 -24.95 13.32
N ASN A 395 -6.93 -25.46 13.18
CA ASN A 395 -5.78 -24.66 12.79
C ASN A 395 -5.70 -24.39 11.28
N PHE A 396 -6.44 -25.15 10.45
CA PHE A 396 -6.30 -25.12 9.00
C PHE A 396 -7.61 -24.75 8.30
N SER A 397 -7.56 -23.74 7.44
CA SER A 397 -8.70 -23.34 6.60
C SER A 397 -8.31 -23.31 5.12
N PHE A 398 -9.31 -23.37 4.24
CA PHE A 398 -9.14 -23.23 2.79
C PHE A 398 -9.88 -21.97 2.35
N ILE A 399 -9.22 -21.13 1.54
CA ILE A 399 -9.75 -19.82 1.08
C ILE A 399 -9.59 -19.59 -0.43
#